data_AF-A0A4R1YVI0-F1
#
_entry.id   AF-A0A4R1YVI0-F1
#
_cell.length_a   1.000
_cell.length_b   1.000
_cell.length_c   1.000
_cell.angle_alpha   90.00
_cell.angle_beta   90.00
_cell.angle_gamma   90.00
#
_symmetry.space_group_name_H-M   'P 1'
#
loop_
_entity.id
_entity.type
_entity.pdbx_description
1 polymer ?
#
loop_
_entity_poly.entity_id
_entity_poly.type
_entity_poly.pdbx_seq_one_letter_code
_entity_poly.pdbx_strand_id
1 'polypeptide(L)'
;MYFKIISVFLVLLIVLSACSGSGEDNKSSLDDVIQSMENQGLKILKFNPERGGTTFNKLNDIEAETYAIDTYGMGDVTDEADNKVNIDIMLLANVYIYVFNTEKERIEGFKDFHKISDQADFVFHPIVYESNNILVIHFQYPEEKSEYDNTIKQAIEEL
;
A
#
# COMPACT_ATOMS: atom_id res chain seq x y z
N MET A 1 -43.80 3.56 44.02
CA MET A 1 -43.12 2.45 43.29
C MET A 1 -42.76 2.82 41.84
N TYR A 2 -42.70 4.11 41.47
CA TYR A 2 -42.39 4.57 40.10
C TYR A 2 -40.96 5.14 39.95
N PHE A 3 -40.31 5.47 41.07
CA PHE A 3 -38.97 6.09 41.07
C PHE A 3 -37.84 5.12 40.68
N LYS A 4 -38.04 3.80 40.85
CA LYS A 4 -37.07 2.78 40.44
C LYS A 4 -37.11 2.44 38.95
N ILE A 5 -38.24 2.67 38.27
CA ILE A 5 -38.40 2.37 36.83
C ILE A 5 -37.74 3.46 35.98
N ILE A 6 -37.77 4.72 36.44
CA ILE A 6 -37.15 5.87 35.74
C ILE A 6 -35.62 5.74 35.70
N SER A 7 -34.99 5.19 36.75
CA SER A 7 -33.53 5.01 36.81
C SER A 7 -33.01 3.99 35.79
N VAL A 8 -33.79 2.94 35.48
CA VAL A 8 -33.39 1.91 34.49
C VAL A 8 -33.45 2.45 33.05
N PHE A 9 -34.39 3.35 32.75
CA PHE A 9 -34.49 3.97 31.42
C PHE A 9 -33.37 4.99 31.14
N LEU A 10 -32.82 5.64 32.17
CA LEU A 10 -31.76 6.63 32.02
C LEU A 10 -30.40 5.99 31.69
N VAL A 11 -30.13 4.78 32.21
CA VAL A 11 -28.88 4.04 31.94
C VAL A 11 -28.87 3.45 30.53
N LEU A 12 -30.03 3.05 30.00
CA LEU A 12 -30.16 2.50 28.64
C LEU A 12 -29.92 3.54 27.53
N LEU A 13 -30.13 4.84 27.81
CA LEU A 13 -29.91 5.90 26.81
C LEU A 13 -28.43 6.22 26.60
N ILE A 14 -27.55 6.01 27.60
CA ILE A 14 -26.12 6.30 27.48
C ILE A 14 -25.41 5.31 26.55
N VAL A 15 -25.90 4.06 26.48
CA VAL A 15 -25.31 3.01 25.63
C VAL A 15 -25.63 3.22 24.14
N LEU A 16 -26.71 3.93 23.80
CA LEU A 16 -27.08 4.20 22.40
C LEU A 16 -26.30 5.37 21.79
N SER A 17 -25.79 6.30 22.60
CA SER A 17 -24.95 7.41 22.14
C SER A 17 -23.53 6.99 21.73
N ALA A 18 -23.08 5.80 22.13
CA ALA A 18 -21.77 5.25 21.72
C ALA A 18 -21.76 4.63 20.31
N CYS A 19 -22.92 4.54 19.63
CA CYS A 19 -23.02 4.09 18.25
C CYS A 19 -23.34 5.26 17.30
N SER A 20 -22.85 6.47 17.62
CA SER A 20 -22.92 7.64 16.75
C SER A 20 -21.54 8.23 16.41
N GLY A 21 -20.48 7.46 16.66
CA GLY A 21 -19.20 7.66 15.98
C GLY A 21 -19.38 7.31 14.51
N SER A 22 -19.91 8.25 13.74
CA SER A 22 -19.67 8.32 12.30
C SER A 22 -18.17 8.13 12.11
N GLY A 23 -17.78 6.95 11.63
CA GLY A 23 -16.42 6.66 11.21
C GLY A 23 -16.03 7.71 10.18
N GLU A 24 -15.27 8.70 10.62
CA GLU A 24 -14.21 9.22 9.77
C GLU A 24 -13.30 8.02 9.57
N ASP A 25 -13.52 7.31 8.46
CA ASP A 25 -12.57 6.33 7.96
C ASP A 25 -11.21 7.02 7.99
N ASN A 26 -10.23 6.44 8.70
CA ASN A 26 -8.84 6.89 8.69
C ASN A 26 -8.28 6.70 7.28
N LYS A 27 -8.71 7.54 6.35
CA LYS A 27 -8.44 7.40 4.92
C LYS A 27 -7.12 8.08 4.65
N SER A 28 -6.09 7.28 4.38
CA SER A 28 -4.81 7.77 3.90
C SER A 28 -4.92 8.10 2.41
N SER A 29 -4.22 9.16 2.01
CA SER A 29 -4.05 9.58 0.63
C SER A 29 -2.77 8.99 0.02
N LEU A 30 -2.62 9.09 -1.30
CA LEU A 30 -1.37 8.74 -1.98
C LEU A 30 -0.20 9.56 -1.45
N ASP A 31 -0.42 10.86 -1.19
CA ASP A 31 0.63 11.76 -0.69
C ASP A 31 1.10 11.35 0.70
N ASP A 32 0.19 10.89 1.58
CA ASP A 32 0.56 10.39 2.90
C ASP A 32 1.47 9.16 2.80
N VAL A 33 1.18 8.25 1.86
CA VAL A 33 2.00 7.06 1.60
C VAL A 33 3.39 7.45 1.11
N ILE A 34 3.47 8.33 0.09
CA ILE A 34 4.75 8.79 -0.48
C ILE A 34 5.57 9.50 0.60
N GLN A 35 4.96 10.40 1.34
CA GLN A 35 5.63 11.14 2.40
C GLN A 35 6.13 10.22 3.51
N SER A 36 5.34 9.20 3.88
CA SER A 36 5.76 8.21 4.88
C SER A 36 6.98 7.41 4.40
N MET A 37 6.99 6.96 3.14
CA MET A 37 8.14 6.28 2.53
C MET A 37 9.39 7.16 2.55
N GLU A 38 9.28 8.43 2.13
CA GLU A 38 10.40 9.38 2.13
C GLU A 38 10.94 9.66 3.54
N ASN A 39 10.05 9.79 4.54
CA ASN A 39 10.44 9.98 5.93
C ASN A 39 11.26 8.80 6.48
N GLN A 40 10.97 7.59 6.02
CA GLN A 40 11.72 6.38 6.35
C GLN A 40 12.99 6.21 5.49
N GLY A 41 13.28 7.17 4.60
CA GLY A 41 14.47 7.19 3.75
C GLY A 41 14.32 6.48 2.42
N LEU A 42 13.13 5.96 2.09
CA LEU A 42 12.85 5.34 0.80
C LEU A 42 12.46 6.40 -0.22
N LYS A 43 13.32 6.62 -1.21
CA LYS A 43 13.00 7.49 -2.35
C LYS A 43 12.38 6.67 -3.47
N ILE A 44 11.29 7.18 -4.02
CA ILE A 44 10.56 6.55 -5.13
C ILE A 44 10.37 7.53 -6.28
N LEU A 45 10.47 7.02 -7.50
CA LEU A 45 10.26 7.78 -8.74
C LEU A 45 8.97 7.32 -9.39
N LYS A 46 8.05 8.26 -9.61
CA LYS A 46 6.81 7.96 -10.34
C LYS A 46 7.15 7.44 -11.72
N PHE A 47 6.64 6.27 -12.04
CA PHE A 47 6.82 5.61 -13.32
C PHE A 47 5.47 5.52 -14.02
N ASN A 48 5.37 6.11 -15.21
CA ASN A 48 4.21 5.93 -16.07
C ASN A 48 4.64 5.03 -17.24
N PRO A 49 4.24 3.74 -17.28
CA PRO A 49 4.55 2.91 -18.43
C PRO A 49 3.87 3.49 -19.67
N GLU A 50 4.65 4.07 -20.59
CA GLU A 50 4.12 4.67 -21.82
C GLU A 50 3.43 3.64 -22.74
N ARG A 51 3.65 2.34 -22.52
CA ARG A 51 3.12 1.26 -23.36
C ARG A 51 2.83 -0.01 -22.54
N GLY A 52 1.55 -0.38 -22.45
CA GLY A 52 1.11 -1.66 -21.91
C GLY A 52 0.90 -1.60 -20.41
N GLY A 53 -0.36 -1.69 -19.99
CA GLY A 53 -0.65 -1.93 -18.59
C GLY A 53 -0.15 -3.31 -18.17
N THR A 54 0.39 -3.42 -16.97
CA THR A 54 0.71 -4.73 -16.40
C THR A 54 -0.58 -5.41 -15.95
N THR A 55 -0.54 -6.72 -15.74
CA THR A 55 -1.68 -7.50 -15.22
C THR A 55 -2.17 -6.95 -13.87
N PHE A 56 -1.33 -6.18 -13.17
CA PHE A 56 -1.59 -5.56 -11.89
C PHE A 56 -1.88 -4.06 -11.98
N ASN A 57 -2.20 -3.51 -13.15
CA ASN A 57 -2.55 -2.10 -13.21
C ASN A 57 -3.85 -1.76 -12.47
N LYS A 58 -4.69 -2.76 -12.19
CA LYS A 58 -6.03 -2.54 -11.65
C LYS A 58 -6.47 -3.69 -10.75
N LEU A 59 -6.94 -3.37 -9.55
CA LEU A 59 -7.48 -4.31 -8.56
C LEU A 59 -8.79 -3.77 -8.00
N ASN A 60 -9.86 -4.58 -7.98
CA ASN A 60 -11.20 -4.17 -7.57
C ASN A 60 -11.60 -2.78 -8.11
N ASP A 61 -11.44 -2.64 -9.42
CA ASP A 61 -11.67 -1.43 -10.18
C ASP A 61 -10.80 -0.18 -9.89
N ILE A 62 -9.79 -0.28 -9.01
CA ILE A 62 -8.87 0.81 -8.68
C ILE A 62 -7.56 0.67 -9.45
N GLU A 63 -7.15 1.75 -10.12
CA GLU A 63 -5.86 1.82 -10.82
C GLU A 63 -4.70 2.01 -9.84
N ALA A 64 -3.59 1.31 -10.10
CA ALA A 64 -2.36 1.46 -9.36
C ALA A 64 -1.60 2.72 -9.80
N GLU A 65 -1.01 3.41 -8.83
CA GLU A 65 0.07 4.36 -9.07
C GLU A 65 1.41 3.61 -8.94
N THR A 66 2.20 3.64 -10.02
CA THR A 66 3.41 2.82 -10.14
C THR A 66 4.68 3.63 -9.95
N TYR A 67 5.65 3.05 -9.24
CA TYR A 67 6.90 3.69 -8.87
C TYR A 67 8.08 2.73 -9.02
N ALA A 68 9.25 3.33 -9.24
CA ALA A 68 10.55 2.70 -9.12
C ALA A 68 11.22 3.14 -7.81
N ILE A 69 11.93 2.24 -7.12
CA ILE A 69 12.82 2.65 -6.03
C ILE A 69 14.04 3.38 -6.61
N ASP A 70 14.32 4.59 -6.10
CA ASP A 70 15.40 5.47 -6.59
C ASP A 70 16.76 5.09 -5.97
N THR A 71 17.31 3.98 -6.42
CA THR A 71 18.60 3.49 -5.92
C THR A 71 19.75 4.46 -6.18
N TYR A 72 19.67 5.30 -7.22
CA TYR A 72 20.64 6.39 -7.47
C TYR A 72 20.47 7.55 -6.49
N GLY A 73 19.23 8.03 -6.30
CA GLY A 73 18.92 9.12 -5.37
C GLY A 73 19.14 8.75 -3.90
N MET A 74 19.15 7.46 -3.57
CA MET A 74 19.56 6.93 -2.27
C MET A 74 21.08 6.67 -2.16
N GLY A 75 21.81 6.72 -3.26
CA GLY A 75 23.26 6.48 -3.29
C GLY A 75 23.68 5.01 -3.21
N ASP A 76 22.75 4.09 -3.47
CA ASP A 76 22.96 2.64 -3.43
C ASP A 76 23.65 2.10 -4.69
N VAL A 77 23.52 2.82 -5.80
CA VAL A 77 24.21 2.55 -7.07
C VAL A 77 25.04 3.77 -7.45
N THR A 78 26.27 3.52 -7.93
CA THR A 78 27.19 4.53 -8.46
C THR A 78 27.52 4.25 -9.93
N ASP A 79 27.92 5.28 -10.68
CA ASP A 79 28.30 5.21 -12.10
C ASP A 79 29.60 4.41 -12.39
N GLU A 80 30.06 3.57 -11.44
CA GLU A 80 31.25 2.76 -11.64
C GLU A 80 30.98 1.64 -12.66
N ALA A 81 31.83 1.57 -13.69
CA ALA A 81 31.65 0.75 -14.89
C ALA A 81 31.53 -0.78 -14.68
N ASP A 82 31.81 -1.27 -13.47
CA ASP A 82 31.67 -2.68 -13.10
C ASP A 82 30.28 -3.04 -12.56
N ASN A 83 29.45 -2.04 -12.20
CA ASN A 83 28.04 -2.24 -11.88
C ASN A 83 27.21 -2.23 -13.18
N LYS A 84 27.37 -3.29 -13.98
CA LYS A 84 26.42 -3.59 -15.07
C LYS A 84 25.07 -4.02 -14.48
N VAL A 85 24.33 -3.08 -13.90
CA VAL A 85 22.90 -3.27 -13.73
C VAL A 85 22.31 -3.17 -15.13
N ASN A 86 22.17 -4.31 -15.78
CA ASN A 86 21.57 -4.45 -17.10
C ASN A 86 20.05 -4.31 -16.90
N ILE A 87 19.61 -3.09 -16.57
CA ILE A 87 18.20 -2.79 -16.28
C ILE A 87 17.46 -2.81 -17.61
N ASP A 88 16.90 -3.97 -17.95
CA ASP A 88 15.97 -4.07 -19.05
C ASP A 88 14.79 -3.14 -18.74
N ILE A 89 14.59 -2.15 -19.60
CA ILE A 89 13.96 -0.85 -19.32
C ILE A 89 12.42 -0.97 -19.20
N MET A 90 11.91 -2.20 -19.28
CA MET A 90 10.51 -2.57 -19.13
C MET A 90 10.11 -2.93 -17.68
N LEU A 91 11.10 -3.01 -16.77
CA LEU A 91 11.00 -3.54 -15.39
C LEU A 91 11.13 -2.47 -14.27
N LEU A 92 11.11 -1.18 -14.63
CA LEU A 92 11.42 -0.10 -13.69
C LEU A 92 10.36 0.11 -12.60
N ALA A 93 9.08 -0.20 -12.84
CA ALA A 93 8.07 -0.13 -11.79
C ALA A 93 8.07 -1.40 -10.94
N ASN A 94 8.62 -1.33 -9.73
CA ASN A 94 8.60 -2.40 -8.74
C ASN A 94 7.64 -2.12 -7.58
N VAL A 95 7.17 -0.90 -7.39
CA VAL A 95 6.23 -0.53 -6.31
C VAL A 95 4.90 -0.10 -6.90
N TYR A 96 3.82 -0.76 -6.50
CA TYR A 96 2.44 -0.48 -6.92
C TYR A 96 1.66 -0.02 -5.71
N ILE A 97 1.07 1.18 -5.78
CA ILE A 97 0.30 1.77 -4.69
C ILE A 97 -1.16 1.91 -5.14
N TYR A 98 -2.09 1.32 -4.39
CA TYR A 98 -3.52 1.45 -4.61
C TYR A 98 -4.14 2.18 -3.42
N VAL A 99 -4.93 3.21 -3.74
CA VAL A 99 -5.65 4.01 -2.74
C VAL A 99 -7.13 3.79 -2.97
N PHE A 100 -7.72 2.89 -2.19
CA PHE A 100 -9.14 2.56 -2.27
C PHE A 100 -9.99 3.63 -1.59
N ASN A 101 -11.31 3.61 -1.80
CA ASN A 101 -12.18 4.53 -1.06
C ASN A 101 -12.41 4.07 0.37
N THR A 102 -12.35 2.76 0.61
CA THR A 102 -12.59 2.14 1.92
C THR A 102 -11.66 0.96 2.14
N GLU A 103 -11.45 0.58 3.40
CA GLU A 103 -10.75 -0.66 3.76
C GLU A 103 -11.45 -1.90 3.15
N LYS A 104 -12.78 -1.90 3.10
CA LYS A 104 -13.53 -3.02 2.49
C LYS A 104 -13.15 -3.19 1.02
N GLU A 105 -13.04 -2.10 0.26
CA GLU A 105 -12.59 -2.16 -1.13
C GLU A 105 -11.14 -2.63 -1.26
N ARG A 106 -10.25 -2.24 -0.32
CA ARG A 106 -8.87 -2.76 -0.24
C ARG A 106 -8.85 -4.28 -0.08
N ILE A 107 -9.66 -4.81 0.84
CA ILE A 107 -9.77 -6.26 1.08
C ILE A 107 -10.22 -7.01 -0.18
N GLU A 108 -11.18 -6.47 -0.94
CA GLU A 108 -11.58 -7.07 -2.22
C GLU A 108 -10.47 -6.94 -3.28
N GLY A 109 -9.77 -5.80 -3.34
CA GLY A 109 -8.60 -5.64 -4.21
C GLY A 109 -7.48 -6.63 -3.92
N PHE A 110 -7.23 -6.93 -2.64
CA PHE A 110 -6.24 -7.93 -2.23
C PHE A 110 -6.64 -9.35 -2.67
N LYS A 111 -7.94 -9.70 -2.64
CA LYS A 111 -8.42 -10.97 -3.19
C LYS A 111 -8.22 -11.05 -4.71
N ASP A 112 -8.47 -9.96 -5.43
CA ASP A 112 -8.21 -9.88 -6.87
C ASP A 112 -6.73 -10.10 -7.16
N PHE A 113 -5.85 -9.47 -6.38
CA PHE A 113 -4.41 -9.70 -6.48
C PHE A 113 -4.06 -11.17 -6.30
N HIS A 114 -4.56 -11.82 -5.24
CA HIS A 114 -4.31 -13.25 -5.02
C HIS A 114 -4.80 -14.12 -6.16
N LYS A 115 -6.00 -13.85 -6.69
CA LYS A 115 -6.56 -14.59 -7.82
C LYS A 115 -5.69 -14.48 -9.08
N ILE A 116 -5.15 -13.29 -9.35
CA ILE A 116 -4.22 -13.06 -10.44
C ILE A 116 -2.91 -13.79 -10.15
N SER A 117 -2.42 -13.68 -8.92
CA SER A 117 -1.11 -14.18 -8.55
C SER A 117 -1.02 -15.71 -8.53
N ASP A 118 -2.06 -16.38 -8.04
CA ASP A 118 -2.15 -17.85 -8.01
C ASP A 118 -2.16 -18.47 -9.41
N GLN A 119 -2.47 -17.68 -10.44
CA GLN A 119 -2.53 -18.13 -11.83
C GLN A 119 -1.24 -17.84 -12.61
N ALA A 120 -0.29 -17.13 -12.02
CA ALA A 120 0.88 -16.63 -12.70
C ALA A 120 2.16 -17.27 -12.14
N ASP A 121 3.05 -17.65 -13.06
CA ASP A 121 4.35 -18.24 -12.76
C ASP A 121 5.39 -17.12 -12.69
N PHE A 122 5.48 -16.45 -11.54
CA PHE A 122 6.39 -15.31 -11.38
C PHE A 122 7.82 -15.74 -11.06
N VAL A 123 8.77 -15.04 -11.68
CA VAL A 123 10.18 -15.07 -11.29
C VAL A 123 10.44 -14.16 -10.07
N PHE A 124 9.54 -13.21 -9.80
CA PHE A 124 9.61 -12.26 -8.70
C PHE A 124 8.64 -12.62 -7.58
N HIS A 125 9.01 -12.34 -6.35
CA HIS A 125 8.15 -12.56 -5.19
C HIS A 125 7.46 -11.25 -4.80
N PRO A 126 6.15 -11.10 -5.05
CA PRO A 126 5.44 -9.92 -4.59
C PRO A 126 5.30 -9.96 -3.07
N ILE A 127 5.64 -8.84 -2.43
CA ILE A 127 5.42 -8.61 -1.01
C ILE A 127 4.31 -7.56 -0.88
N VAL A 128 3.37 -7.83 0.01
CA VAL A 128 2.17 -7.00 0.17
C VAL A 128 2.16 -6.33 1.53
N TYR A 129 1.81 -5.05 1.53
CA TYR A 129 1.63 -4.22 2.72
C TYR A 129 0.26 -3.56 2.69
N GLU A 130 -0.41 -3.51 3.84
CA GLU A 130 -1.77 -3.02 3.98
C GLU A 130 -1.88 -2.06 5.17
N SER A 131 -2.53 -0.91 4.98
CA SER A 131 -3.00 -0.04 6.07
C SER A 131 -4.25 0.71 5.64
N ASN A 132 -5.30 0.74 6.46
CA ASN A 132 -6.56 1.43 6.18
C ASN A 132 -7.12 1.16 4.77
N ASN A 133 -7.14 2.15 3.88
CA ASN A 133 -7.58 2.02 2.48
C ASN A 133 -6.43 1.85 1.48
N ILE A 134 -5.21 1.55 1.95
CA ILE A 134 -3.99 1.46 1.15
C ILE A 134 -3.56 0.01 1.00
N LEU A 135 -3.23 -0.36 -0.23
CA LEU A 135 -2.51 -1.59 -0.56
C LEU A 135 -1.23 -1.20 -1.30
N VAL A 136 -0.09 -1.67 -0.82
CA VAL A 136 1.19 -1.55 -1.52
C VAL A 136 1.70 -2.93 -1.89
N ILE A 137 2.09 -3.10 -3.15
CA ILE A 137 2.70 -4.33 -3.64
C ILE A 137 4.10 -3.99 -4.14
N HIS A 138 5.08 -4.63 -3.53
CA HIS A 138 6.48 -4.54 -3.92
C HIS A 138 6.89 -5.82 -4.66
N PHE A 139 7.25 -5.70 -5.93
CA PHE A 139 7.79 -6.79 -6.74
C PHE A 139 9.31 -6.83 -6.60
N GLN A 140 9.77 -7.48 -5.54
CA GLN A 140 11.18 -7.52 -5.18
C GLN A 140 12.01 -8.35 -6.19
N TYR A 141 13.16 -7.81 -6.59
CA TYR A 141 14.15 -8.56 -7.37
C TYR A 141 15.01 -9.47 -6.48
N PRO A 142 15.46 -10.65 -6.96
CA PRO A 142 16.30 -11.55 -6.16
C PRO A 142 17.61 -10.93 -5.62
N GLU A 143 18.13 -9.91 -6.30
CA GLU A 143 19.38 -9.21 -5.93
C GLU A 143 19.11 -7.89 -5.17
N GLU A 144 17.85 -7.57 -4.90
CA GLU A 144 17.45 -6.34 -4.23
C GLU A 144 17.77 -6.37 -2.72
N LYS A 145 18.08 -5.20 -2.15
CA LYS A 145 18.36 -5.11 -0.72
C LYS A 145 17.09 -5.41 0.09
N SER A 146 17.18 -6.38 1.01
CA SER A 146 16.10 -6.69 1.96
C SER A 146 15.72 -5.52 2.87
N GLU A 147 16.55 -4.47 2.93
CA GLU A 147 16.29 -3.26 3.71
C GLU A 147 15.09 -2.48 3.17
N TYR A 148 14.89 -2.44 1.84
CA TYR A 148 13.77 -1.70 1.25
C TYR A 148 12.42 -2.25 1.72
N ASP A 149 12.27 -3.56 1.85
CA ASP A 149 11.03 -4.17 2.35
C ASP A 149 10.72 -3.77 3.80
N ASN A 150 11.76 -3.66 4.64
CA ASN A 150 11.60 -3.23 6.02
C ASN A 150 11.20 -1.75 6.07
N THR A 151 11.81 -0.92 5.23
CA THR A 151 11.48 0.51 5.12
C THR A 151 10.05 0.72 4.62
N ILE A 152 9.63 -0.01 3.58
CA ILE A 152 8.24 0.02 3.08
C ILE A 152 7.29 -0.42 4.19
N LYS A 153 7.58 -1.54 4.87
CA LYS A 153 6.75 -2.02 5.97
C LYS A 153 6.55 -0.96 7.05
N GLN A 154 7.64 -0.35 7.52
CA GLN A 154 7.59 0.69 8.56
C GLN A 154 6.79 1.91 8.09
N ALA A 155 7.01 2.35 6.86
CA ALA A 155 6.26 3.47 6.29
C ALA A 155 4.75 3.22 6.25
N ILE A 156 4.33 1.99 5.90
CA ILE A 156 2.90 1.65 5.84
C ILE A 156 2.29 1.42 7.24
N GLU A 157 3.06 0.90 8.20
CA GLU A 157 2.61 0.72 9.59
C GLU A 157 2.41 2.05 10.34
N GLU A 158 3.04 3.15 9.89
CA GLU A 158 2.94 4.49 10.49
C GLU A 158 1.82 5.38 9.91
N LEU A 159 1.06 4.88 8.93
CA LEU A 159 -0.12 5.55 8.34
C LEU A 159 -1.36 5.46 9.24
#